data_AF-V9Z3U5-F1
#
_entry.id   AF-V9Z3U5-F1
#
_cell.length_a   1.000
_cell.length_b   1.000
_cell.length_c   1.000
_cell.angle_alpha   90.00
_cell.angle_beta   90.00
_cell.angle_gamma   90.00
#
_symmetry.space_group_name_H-M   'P 1'
#
loop_
_entity.id
_entity.type
_entity.pdbx_description
1 polymer ?
#
loop_
_entity_poly.entity_id
_entity_poly.type
_entity_poly.pdbx_seq_one_letter_code
_entity_poly.pdbx_strand_id
1 'polypeptide(L)'
;MSAYVQPAVLANTANVNRSWVTKAAQLGLVNPSALDGEDVIVVRVFAFVDQLVWPGKKRSRSEARAMEPWQSLAVNAARDAARDTATRMDSILWITPEGVEVTNDFGSHSAFVLEHQRTNFVAVPIGEWIAELPPNLETIFHWPRKIMDTTITVHDTAIALLAFSTIPQQLTVFATSPAGFDDTTYQKVKQHASSQHPDVAVRVIERQTSGAQLRWFELYDLPDGGVVRRPVDDTSLLNEYGPQLKHFGRRRDQEAT
;
A
#
# COMPACT_ATOMS: atom_id res chain seq x y z
N MET A 1 8.16 -13.71 11.45
CA MET A 1 9.01 -14.72 10.79
C MET A 1 8.74 -14.53 9.32
N SER A 2 9.63 -13.81 8.64
CA SER A 2 9.45 -13.49 7.20
C SER A 2 9.39 -14.80 6.41
N ALA A 3 8.31 -14.97 5.64
CA ALA A 3 8.13 -16.18 4.84
C ALA A 3 9.13 -16.14 3.66
N TYR A 4 10.08 -17.08 3.65
CA TYR A 4 11.03 -17.23 2.56
C TYR A 4 10.31 -17.31 1.21
N VAL A 5 10.62 -16.37 0.30
CA VAL A 5 10.02 -16.33 -1.03
C VAL A 5 10.86 -17.17 -1.99
N GLN A 6 10.24 -18.13 -2.67
CA GLN A 6 10.95 -18.83 -3.74
C GLN A 6 11.20 -17.88 -4.93
N PRO A 7 12.32 -17.98 -5.68
CA PRO A 7 12.61 -17.08 -6.80
C PRO A 7 11.48 -17.00 -7.85
N ALA A 8 10.77 -18.10 -8.08
CA ALA A 8 9.61 -18.14 -8.97
C ALA A 8 8.41 -17.34 -8.44
N VAL A 9 8.17 -17.42 -7.13
CA VAL A 9 7.12 -16.64 -6.45
C VAL A 9 7.50 -15.17 -6.46
N LEU A 10 8.76 -14.84 -6.16
CA LEU A 10 9.25 -13.46 -6.19
C LEU A 10 9.10 -12.82 -7.57
N ALA A 11 9.48 -13.54 -8.63
CA ALA A 11 9.30 -13.06 -10.01
C ALA A 11 7.83 -12.77 -10.33
N ASN A 12 6.93 -13.68 -9.95
CA ASN A 12 5.50 -13.51 -10.16
C ASN A 12 4.96 -12.31 -9.36
N THR A 13 5.32 -12.18 -8.09
CA THR A 13 4.87 -11.06 -7.24
C THR A 13 5.42 -9.72 -7.73
N ALA A 14 6.68 -9.69 -8.19
CA ALA A 14 7.28 -8.50 -8.78
C ALA A 14 6.74 -8.19 -10.20
N ASN A 15 5.90 -9.06 -10.76
CA ASN A 15 5.38 -8.99 -12.13
C ASN A 15 6.51 -8.89 -13.19
N VAL A 16 7.54 -9.71 -13.03
CA VAL A 16 8.70 -9.76 -13.93
C VAL A 16 9.04 -11.18 -14.35
N ASN A 17 9.83 -11.32 -15.41
CA ASN A 17 10.39 -12.62 -15.79
C ASN A 17 11.41 -13.10 -14.73
N ARG A 18 11.47 -14.41 -14.47
CA ARG A 18 12.44 -15.05 -13.58
C ARG A 18 13.90 -14.72 -13.90
N SER A 19 14.22 -14.43 -15.16
CA SER A 19 15.56 -13.98 -15.56
C SER A 19 16.01 -12.71 -14.83
N TRP A 20 15.09 -11.82 -14.44
CA TRP A 20 15.40 -10.63 -13.65
C TRP A 20 15.81 -10.96 -12.22
N VAL A 21 15.18 -11.94 -11.60
CA VAL A 21 15.56 -12.42 -10.26
C VAL A 21 16.96 -13.03 -10.29
N THR A 22 17.24 -13.85 -11.30
CA THR A 22 18.57 -14.44 -11.48
C THR A 22 19.63 -13.36 -11.69
N LYS A 23 19.35 -12.35 -12.52
CA LYS A 23 20.27 -11.24 -12.77
C LYS A 23 20.47 -10.37 -11.52
N ALA A 24 19.42 -10.09 -10.76
CA ALA A 24 19.50 -9.35 -9.50
C ALA A 24 20.37 -10.09 -8.47
N ALA A 25 20.24 -11.41 -8.36
CA ALA A 25 21.08 -12.23 -7.49
C ALA A 25 22.56 -12.24 -7.94
N GLN A 26 22.82 -12.33 -9.25
CA GLN A 26 24.19 -12.27 -9.81
C GLN A 26 24.87 -10.92 -9.54
N LEU A 27 24.09 -9.84 -9.51
CA LEU A 27 24.58 -8.49 -9.19
C LEU A 27 24.63 -8.22 -7.68
N GLY A 28 24.29 -9.20 -6.84
CA GLY A 28 24.29 -9.05 -5.37
C GLY A 28 23.18 -8.14 -4.85
N LEU A 29 22.16 -7.85 -5.66
CA LEU A 29 21.02 -7.01 -5.25
C LEU A 29 20.04 -7.77 -4.36
N VAL A 30 19.97 -9.09 -4.44
CA VAL A 30 19.07 -9.88 -3.58
C VAL A 30 19.81 -11.12 -3.11
N ASN A 31 19.48 -11.61 -1.92
CA ASN A 31 20.01 -12.87 -1.41
C ASN A 31 19.04 -14.01 -1.75
N PRO A 32 19.38 -14.91 -2.70
CA PRO A 32 18.46 -15.98 -3.12
C PRO A 32 18.10 -16.96 -2.00
N SER A 33 18.90 -17.01 -0.92
CA SER A 33 18.67 -17.86 0.25
C SER A 33 17.77 -17.21 1.30
N ALA A 34 17.45 -15.92 1.18
CA ALA A 34 16.73 -15.14 2.18
C ALA A 34 15.85 -14.06 1.56
N LEU A 35 15.04 -14.45 0.56
CA LEU A 35 14.17 -13.52 -0.16
C LEU A 35 12.94 -13.13 0.68
N ASP A 36 12.63 -11.84 0.70
CA ASP A 36 11.49 -11.25 1.43
C ASP A 36 10.65 -10.28 0.57
N GLY A 37 9.76 -9.50 1.20
CA GLY A 37 8.91 -8.52 0.50
C GLY A 37 9.68 -7.33 -0.04
N GLU A 38 10.79 -6.94 0.59
CA GLU A 38 11.66 -5.86 0.12
C GLU A 38 12.34 -6.27 -1.19
N ASP A 39 12.77 -7.53 -1.29
CA ASP A 39 13.40 -8.06 -2.50
C ASP A 39 12.43 -8.06 -3.70
N VAL A 40 11.12 -8.16 -3.48
CA VAL A 40 10.11 -7.97 -4.56
C VAL A 40 10.22 -6.57 -5.15
N ILE A 41 10.30 -5.55 -4.30
CA ILE A 41 10.39 -4.13 -4.69
C ILE A 41 11.72 -3.84 -5.37
N VAL A 42 12.82 -4.33 -4.79
CA VAL A 42 14.17 -4.24 -5.35
C VAL A 42 14.22 -4.82 -6.77
N VAL A 43 13.68 -6.03 -6.97
CA VAL A 43 13.71 -6.67 -8.30
C VAL A 43 12.80 -5.94 -9.29
N ARG A 44 11.62 -5.49 -8.87
CA ARG A 44 10.69 -4.73 -9.74
C ARG A 44 11.32 -3.42 -10.21
N VAL A 45 11.93 -2.66 -9.29
CA VAL A 45 12.67 -1.43 -9.62
C VAL A 45 13.89 -1.72 -10.48
N PHE A 46 14.69 -2.73 -10.15
CA PHE A 46 15.84 -3.13 -10.95
C PHE A 46 15.45 -3.46 -12.40
N ALA A 47 14.40 -4.27 -12.60
CA ALA A 47 13.91 -4.62 -13.93
C ALA A 47 13.43 -3.39 -14.72
N PHE A 48 12.85 -2.41 -14.03
CA PHE A 48 12.42 -1.14 -14.61
C PHE A 48 13.62 -0.26 -15.01
N VAL A 49 14.55 0.01 -14.09
CA VAL A 49 15.69 0.92 -14.34
C VAL A 49 16.71 0.35 -15.30
N ASP A 50 16.89 -0.97 -15.35
CA ASP A 50 17.77 -1.58 -16.36
C ASP A 50 17.22 -1.33 -17.77
N GLN A 51 15.89 -1.22 -17.92
CA GLN A 51 15.23 -0.99 -19.20
C GLN A 51 15.18 0.47 -19.64
N LEU A 52 15.33 1.41 -18.69
CA LEU A 52 15.27 2.83 -18.95
C LEU A 52 16.47 3.32 -19.79
N VAL A 53 16.18 4.21 -20.75
CA VAL A 53 17.20 4.85 -21.59
C VAL A 53 16.91 6.34 -21.66
N TRP A 54 17.84 7.16 -21.20
CA TRP A 54 17.71 8.62 -21.26
C TRP A 54 17.85 9.14 -22.69
N PRO A 55 17.10 10.18 -23.09
CA PRO A 55 17.29 10.84 -24.38
C PRO A 55 18.74 11.28 -24.59
N GLY A 56 19.29 11.00 -25.78
CA GLY A 56 20.67 11.31 -26.12
C GLY A 56 21.72 10.33 -25.57
N LYS A 57 21.34 9.36 -24.72
CA LYS A 57 22.21 8.26 -24.30
C LYS A 57 21.95 7.04 -25.17
N LYS A 58 23.00 6.45 -25.73
CA LYS A 58 22.91 5.16 -26.43
C LYS A 58 23.08 4.04 -25.42
N ARG A 59 22.14 3.10 -25.42
CA ARG A 59 22.29 1.86 -24.64
C ARG A 59 23.32 0.98 -25.34
N SER A 60 24.43 0.65 -24.65
CA SER A 60 25.40 -0.31 -25.17
C SER A 60 24.77 -1.70 -25.28
N ARG A 61 24.93 -2.36 -26.43
CA ARG A 61 24.29 -3.65 -26.75
C ARG A 61 25.11 -4.87 -26.29
N SER A 62 26.40 -4.71 -25.98
CA SER A 62 27.31 -5.83 -25.81
C SER A 62 28.29 -5.57 -24.66
N GLU A 63 28.02 -6.20 -23.54
CA GLU A 63 28.95 -6.83 -22.58
C GLU A 63 28.17 -7.04 -21.29
N ALA A 64 28.59 -8.00 -20.48
CA ALA A 64 28.01 -8.32 -19.19
C ALA A 64 27.67 -7.03 -18.43
N ARG A 65 26.37 -6.69 -18.41
CA ARG A 65 25.88 -5.36 -18.02
C ARG A 65 26.23 -5.10 -16.56
N ALA A 66 27.32 -4.40 -16.32
CA ALA A 66 27.55 -3.75 -15.05
C ALA A 66 26.45 -2.69 -14.85
N MET A 67 25.87 -2.66 -13.66
CA MET A 67 24.83 -1.70 -13.32
C MET A 67 25.45 -0.30 -13.29
N GLU A 68 24.83 0.68 -13.97
CA GLU A 68 25.30 2.06 -13.93
C GLU A 68 25.12 2.63 -12.51
N PRO A 69 25.96 3.57 -12.05
CA PRO A 69 25.88 4.10 -10.68
C PRO A 69 24.48 4.63 -10.31
N TRP A 70 23.79 5.32 -11.22
CA TRP A 70 22.44 5.83 -10.97
C TRP A 70 21.39 4.71 -10.83
N GLN A 71 21.58 3.57 -11.51
CA GLN A 71 20.71 2.40 -11.35
C GLN A 71 20.90 1.79 -9.97
N SER A 72 22.13 1.74 -9.45
CA SER A 72 22.41 1.34 -8.06
C SER A 72 21.72 2.27 -7.06
N LEU A 73 21.79 3.58 -7.29
CA LEU A 73 21.15 4.57 -6.43
C LEU A 73 19.62 4.38 -6.42
N ALA A 74 19.00 4.17 -7.59
CA ALA A 74 17.56 3.93 -7.69
C ALA A 74 17.12 2.67 -6.94
N VAL A 75 17.87 1.57 -7.09
CA VAL A 75 17.55 0.31 -6.41
C VAL A 75 17.72 0.44 -4.89
N ASN A 76 18.76 1.13 -4.43
CA ASN A 76 18.96 1.36 -3.00
C ASN A 76 17.92 2.32 -2.41
N ALA A 77 17.58 3.40 -3.11
CA ALA A 77 16.51 4.31 -2.67
C ALA A 77 15.15 3.60 -2.58
N ALA A 78 14.85 2.69 -3.51
CA ALA A 78 13.66 1.84 -3.44
C ALA A 78 13.69 0.89 -2.22
N ARG A 79 14.85 0.32 -1.93
CA ARG A 79 15.07 -0.53 -0.76
C ARG A 79 14.84 0.25 0.54
N ASP A 80 15.43 1.43 0.63
CA ASP A 80 15.32 2.29 1.81
C ASP A 80 13.87 2.75 1.99
N ALA A 81 13.17 3.12 0.91
CA ALA A 81 11.74 3.43 0.96
C ALA A 81 10.90 2.23 1.47
N ALA A 82 11.18 1.00 1.02
CA ALA A 82 10.50 -0.20 1.52
C ALA A 82 10.74 -0.49 3.02
N ARG A 83 11.76 0.14 3.62
CA ARG A 83 12.08 0.05 5.04
C ARG A 83 11.67 1.28 5.85
N ASP A 84 11.36 2.38 5.18
CA ASP A 84 11.08 3.66 5.82
C ASP A 84 9.62 3.75 6.26
N THR A 85 9.41 4.07 7.54
CA THR A 85 8.07 4.27 8.11
C THR A 85 7.40 5.56 7.63
N ALA A 86 8.15 6.48 7.02
CA ALA A 86 7.61 7.68 6.38
C ALA A 86 7.04 7.42 4.98
N THR A 87 7.29 6.24 4.40
CA THR A 87 6.70 5.85 3.11
C THR A 87 5.18 5.80 3.21
N ARG A 88 4.50 6.15 2.13
CA ARG A 88 3.04 6.21 2.02
C ARG A 88 2.60 5.62 0.69
N MET A 89 1.29 5.42 0.51
CA MET A 89 0.79 4.89 -0.76
C MET A 89 1.09 5.84 -1.92
N ASP A 90 1.07 7.16 -1.65
CA ASP A 90 1.44 8.19 -2.61
C ASP A 90 2.95 8.42 -2.73
N SER A 91 3.81 7.62 -2.09
CA SER A 91 5.26 7.78 -2.24
C SER A 91 5.72 7.51 -3.66
N ILE A 92 6.53 8.43 -4.19
CA ILE A 92 7.12 8.36 -5.53
C ILE A 92 8.64 8.32 -5.38
N LEU A 93 9.26 7.36 -6.05
CA LEU A 93 10.68 7.37 -6.35
C LEU A 93 10.88 8.09 -7.68
N TRP A 94 11.43 9.29 -7.63
CA TRP A 94 11.85 10.06 -8.78
C TRP A 94 13.25 9.65 -9.22
N ILE A 95 13.40 9.43 -10.51
CA ILE A 95 14.68 9.07 -11.11
C ILE A 95 15.01 10.12 -12.17
N THR A 96 16.22 10.66 -12.12
CA THR A 96 16.78 11.62 -13.08
C THR A 96 18.08 11.05 -13.66
N PRO A 97 18.63 11.61 -14.75
CA PRO A 97 19.97 11.27 -15.21
C PRO A 97 21.07 11.52 -14.17
N GLU A 98 20.84 12.47 -13.25
CA GLU A 98 21.82 12.94 -12.26
C GLU A 98 21.70 12.23 -10.89
N GLY A 99 20.53 11.67 -10.56
CA GLY A 99 20.28 11.10 -9.24
C GLY A 99 18.84 10.62 -9.03
N VAL A 100 18.50 10.35 -7.77
CA VAL A 100 17.20 9.82 -7.37
C VAL A 100 16.72 10.50 -6.10
N GLU A 101 15.40 10.60 -5.93
CA GLU A 101 14.77 11.18 -4.76
C GLU A 101 13.46 10.46 -4.44
N VAL A 102 13.15 10.26 -3.15
CA VAL A 102 11.86 9.71 -2.70
C VAL A 102 11.07 10.80 -2.01
N THR A 103 9.82 10.98 -2.41
CA THR A 103 8.91 11.99 -1.86
C THR A 103 7.62 11.32 -1.40
N ASN A 104 7.08 11.73 -0.24
CA ASN A 104 6.01 11.02 0.47
C ASN A 104 4.70 11.81 0.61
N ASP A 105 4.58 12.94 -0.06
CA ASP A 105 3.37 13.77 -0.02
C ASP A 105 3.28 14.69 -1.24
N PHE A 106 2.06 15.16 -1.52
CA PHE A 106 1.76 16.03 -2.64
C PHE A 106 2.60 17.33 -2.70
N GLY A 107 2.91 17.92 -1.55
CA GLY A 107 3.71 19.14 -1.47
C GLY A 107 5.13 18.88 -1.97
N SER A 108 5.74 17.80 -1.46
CA SER A 108 7.07 17.33 -1.90
C SER A 108 7.09 16.92 -3.38
N HIS A 109 6.03 16.26 -3.88
CA HIS A 109 5.90 15.94 -5.31
C HIS A 109 5.92 17.19 -6.18
N SER A 110 5.14 18.19 -5.78
CA SER A 110 5.01 19.45 -6.50
C SER A 110 6.34 20.21 -6.50
N ALA A 111 7.03 20.26 -5.36
CA ALA A 111 8.35 20.86 -5.24
C ALA A 111 9.35 20.19 -6.19
N PHE A 112 9.43 18.85 -6.19
CA PHE A 112 10.32 18.10 -7.07
C PHE A 112 10.11 18.45 -8.56
N VAL A 113 8.86 18.44 -9.02
CA VAL A 113 8.50 18.74 -10.42
C VAL A 113 8.87 20.18 -10.78
N LEU A 114 8.67 21.13 -9.87
CA LEU A 114 9.03 22.53 -10.09
C LEU A 114 10.54 22.76 -10.13
N GLU A 115 11.32 22.01 -9.37
CA GLU A 115 12.79 22.07 -9.39
C GLU A 115 13.38 21.43 -10.65
N HIS A 116 12.72 20.41 -11.20
CA HIS A 116 13.21 19.64 -12.35
C HIS A 116 12.54 19.99 -13.69
N GLN A 117 11.94 21.18 -13.83
CA GLN A 117 11.17 21.61 -15.01
C GLN A 117 11.88 21.48 -16.37
N ARG A 118 13.22 21.42 -16.39
CA ARG A 118 14.03 21.35 -17.62
C ARG A 118 14.81 20.04 -17.77
N THR A 119 14.60 19.09 -16.86
CA THR A 119 15.31 17.81 -16.81
C THR A 119 14.33 16.69 -17.09
N ASN A 120 14.79 15.64 -17.77
CA ASN A 120 13.97 14.43 -17.92
C ASN A 120 13.96 13.70 -16.58
N PHE A 121 12.78 13.29 -16.13
CA PHE A 121 12.65 12.45 -14.95
C PHE A 121 11.57 11.39 -15.17
N VAL A 122 11.62 10.37 -14.34
CA VAL A 122 10.66 9.28 -14.33
C VAL A 122 10.14 9.11 -12.92
N ALA A 123 8.82 9.00 -12.79
CA ALA A 123 8.14 8.71 -11.54
C ALA A 123 7.91 7.19 -11.42
N VAL A 124 8.44 6.58 -10.37
CA VAL A 124 8.14 5.20 -10.00
C VAL A 124 7.21 5.23 -8.79
N PRO A 125 5.97 4.70 -8.87
CA PRO A 125 5.00 4.74 -7.78
C PRO A 125 5.34 3.69 -6.71
N ILE A 126 6.44 3.92 -5.98
CA ILE A 126 7.01 2.96 -5.05
C ILE A 126 6.07 2.65 -3.88
N GLY A 127 5.31 3.66 -3.44
CA GLY A 127 4.27 3.53 -2.43
C GLY A 127 3.20 2.53 -2.81
N GLU A 128 2.63 2.67 -4.02
CA GLU A 128 1.64 1.73 -4.54
C GLU A 128 2.22 0.31 -4.68
N TRP A 129 3.44 0.16 -5.20
CA TRP A 129 4.07 -1.15 -5.37
C TRP A 129 4.32 -1.86 -4.05
N ILE A 130 4.76 -1.14 -3.01
CA ILE A 130 4.91 -1.67 -1.65
C ILE A 130 3.53 -2.07 -1.10
N ALA A 131 2.51 -1.27 -1.40
CA ALA A 131 1.17 -1.51 -0.90
C ALA A 131 0.47 -2.72 -1.57
N GLU A 132 0.84 -3.05 -2.81
CA GLU A 132 0.39 -4.25 -3.54
C GLU A 132 1.02 -5.56 -3.03
N LEU A 133 2.00 -5.50 -2.12
CA LEU A 133 2.68 -6.71 -1.64
C LEU A 133 1.69 -7.66 -0.92
N PRO A 134 1.75 -8.97 -1.20
CA PRO A 134 0.94 -9.96 -0.51
C PRO A 134 1.14 -9.89 1.02
N PRO A 135 0.09 -10.10 1.84
CA PRO A 135 0.16 -9.97 3.30
C PRO A 135 1.19 -10.86 4.00
N ASN A 136 1.66 -11.91 3.34
CA ASN A 136 2.67 -12.85 3.82
C ASN A 136 4.12 -12.44 3.49
N LEU A 137 4.32 -11.38 2.69
CA LEU A 137 5.64 -10.86 2.35
C LEU A 137 5.91 -9.61 3.19
N GLU A 138 6.60 -9.81 4.32
CA GLU A 138 6.94 -8.74 5.23
C GLU A 138 7.94 -7.79 4.55
N THR A 139 7.55 -6.52 4.39
CA THR A 139 8.47 -5.38 4.42
C THR A 139 8.40 -4.79 5.83
N ILE A 140 9.44 -4.06 6.28
CA ILE A 140 9.38 -3.30 7.54
C ILE A 140 8.26 -2.24 7.47
N PHE A 141 7.84 -1.90 6.25
CA PHE A 141 6.60 -1.22 5.97
C PHE A 141 5.38 -2.05 6.36
N HIS A 142 4.74 -1.71 7.48
CA HIS A 142 3.55 -2.40 7.95
C HIS A 142 2.31 -1.54 7.71
N TRP A 143 1.69 -1.72 6.53
CA TRP A 143 0.25 -1.50 6.49
C TRP A 143 -0.38 -2.37 7.59
N PRO A 144 -1.36 -1.83 8.34
CA PRO A 144 -2.13 -2.60 9.30
C PRO A 144 -2.56 -3.94 8.68
N ARG A 145 -2.36 -5.05 9.41
CA ARG A 145 -2.72 -6.36 8.86
C ARG A 145 -4.22 -6.51 8.86
N LYS A 146 -4.81 -6.87 7.73
CA LYS A 146 -6.19 -7.34 7.67
C LYS A 146 -6.32 -8.60 8.52
N ILE A 147 -7.21 -8.55 9.51
CA ILE A 147 -7.46 -9.64 10.45
C ILE A 147 -8.90 -10.13 10.43
N MET A 148 -9.82 -9.35 9.83
CA MET A 148 -11.23 -9.71 9.73
C MET A 148 -11.82 -9.27 8.39
N ASP A 149 -12.62 -10.13 7.77
CA ASP A 149 -13.48 -9.85 6.61
C ASP A 149 -14.74 -10.68 6.77
N THR A 150 -15.83 -10.04 7.16
CA THR A 150 -17.06 -10.73 7.53
C THR A 150 -18.28 -9.87 7.22
N THR A 151 -19.46 -10.44 7.35
CA THR A 151 -20.73 -9.72 7.25
C THR A 151 -21.56 -10.02 8.48
N ILE A 152 -22.08 -8.97 9.11
CA ILE A 152 -23.05 -9.10 10.21
C ILE A 152 -24.41 -8.56 9.76
N THR A 153 -25.47 -9.03 10.40
CA THR A 153 -26.84 -8.55 10.15
C THR A 153 -27.32 -7.71 11.33
N VAL A 154 -27.76 -6.49 11.05
CA VAL A 154 -28.36 -5.58 12.02
C VAL A 154 -29.67 -5.05 11.47
N HIS A 155 -30.79 -5.29 12.16
CA HIS A 155 -32.13 -4.86 11.71
C HIS A 155 -32.40 -5.22 10.24
N ASP A 156 -32.12 -6.47 9.87
CA ASP A 156 -32.26 -7.01 8.51
C ASP A 156 -31.38 -6.34 7.44
N THR A 157 -30.43 -5.49 7.85
CA THR A 157 -29.41 -4.88 6.99
C THR A 157 -28.10 -5.63 7.11
N ALA A 158 -27.56 -6.08 5.98
CA ALA A 158 -26.24 -6.68 5.92
C ALA A 158 -25.15 -5.60 5.94
N ILE A 159 -24.21 -5.73 6.87
CA ILE A 159 -23.09 -4.82 7.06
C ILE A 159 -21.81 -5.61 6.84
N ALA A 160 -21.12 -5.34 5.73
CA ALA A 160 -19.79 -5.88 5.50
C ALA A 160 -18.79 -5.17 6.42
N LEU A 161 -17.91 -5.94 7.03
CA LEU A 161 -16.87 -5.52 7.95
C LEU A 161 -15.51 -5.94 7.43
N LEU A 162 -14.56 -5.02 7.43
CA LEU A 162 -13.15 -5.26 7.15
C LEU A 162 -12.35 -4.65 8.29
N ALA A 163 -11.56 -5.45 9.01
CA ALA A 163 -10.79 -4.93 10.13
C ALA A 163 -9.30 -5.16 10.02
N PHE A 164 -8.56 -4.20 10.57
CA PHE A 164 -7.12 -4.15 10.54
C PHE A 164 -6.56 -3.95 11.95
N SER A 165 -5.46 -4.65 12.26
CA SER A 165 -4.71 -4.44 13.49
C SER A 165 -3.53 -3.48 13.25
N THR A 166 -3.47 -2.40 14.01
CA THR A 166 -2.30 -1.51 14.11
C THR A 166 -1.50 -1.83 15.38
N ILE A 167 -0.18 -1.63 15.32
CA ILE A 167 0.71 -1.80 16.47
C ILE A 167 0.80 -0.48 17.26
N PRO A 168 0.70 -0.48 18.60
CA PRO A 168 0.32 -1.59 19.47
C PRO A 168 -1.11 -1.36 19.98
N GLN A 169 -2.06 -2.21 19.56
CA GLN A 169 -3.36 -2.43 20.25
C GLN A 169 -4.53 -1.50 19.87
N GLN A 170 -4.65 -1.09 18.61
CA GLN A 170 -5.93 -0.59 18.08
C GLN A 170 -6.42 -1.49 16.95
N LEU A 171 -7.71 -1.80 16.98
CA LEU A 171 -8.45 -2.49 15.93
C LEU A 171 -9.26 -1.45 15.18
N THR A 172 -8.93 -1.20 13.91
CA THR A 172 -9.76 -0.36 13.05
C THR A 172 -10.69 -1.21 12.22
N VAL A 173 -11.99 -1.02 12.39
CA VAL A 173 -13.06 -1.73 11.68
C VAL A 173 -13.68 -0.78 10.67
N PHE A 174 -13.53 -1.09 9.40
CA PHE A 174 -14.26 -0.49 8.31
C PHE A 174 -15.59 -1.22 8.13
N ALA A 175 -16.68 -0.48 8.03
CA ALA A 175 -18.01 -1.05 7.91
C ALA A 175 -18.80 -0.35 6.81
N THR A 176 -19.42 -1.10 5.89
CA THR A 176 -20.24 -0.51 4.82
C THR A 176 -21.70 -0.49 5.21
N SER A 177 -22.37 0.63 4.95
CA SER A 177 -23.80 0.76 5.20
C SER A 177 -24.52 1.47 4.06
N PRO A 178 -25.73 1.02 3.68
CA PRO A 178 -26.60 1.77 2.78
C PRO A 178 -27.19 3.01 3.46
N ALA A 179 -27.19 3.12 4.78
CA ALA A 179 -27.66 4.30 5.51
C ALA A 179 -26.74 4.60 6.69
N GLY A 180 -26.68 5.85 7.15
CA GLY A 180 -25.86 6.19 8.32
C GLY A 180 -26.17 5.33 9.54
N PHE A 181 -25.14 4.79 10.20
CA PHE A 181 -25.27 3.98 11.42
C PHE A 181 -26.08 4.68 12.52
N ASP A 182 -27.17 4.07 12.97
CA ASP A 182 -27.74 4.44 14.26
C ASP A 182 -26.87 3.90 15.42
N ASP A 183 -27.17 4.34 16.64
CA ASP A 183 -26.45 3.92 17.84
C ASP A 183 -26.46 2.39 17.97
N THR A 184 -27.59 1.75 17.66
CA THR A 184 -27.73 0.28 17.73
C THR A 184 -26.78 -0.44 16.79
N THR A 185 -26.66 0.06 15.56
CA THR A 185 -25.75 -0.49 14.56
C THR A 185 -24.30 -0.32 14.95
N TYR A 186 -23.93 0.89 15.38
CA TYR A 186 -22.59 1.18 15.85
C TYR A 186 -22.19 0.28 17.03
N GLN A 187 -23.06 0.14 18.04
CA GLN A 187 -22.79 -0.72 19.19
C GLN A 187 -22.67 -2.19 18.81
N LYS A 188 -23.50 -2.70 17.87
CA LYS A 188 -23.37 -4.09 17.39
C LYS A 188 -22.06 -4.32 16.64
N VAL A 189 -21.61 -3.37 15.82
CA VAL A 189 -20.31 -3.47 15.13
C VAL A 189 -19.17 -3.50 16.15
N LYS A 190 -19.17 -2.60 17.14
CA LYS A 190 -18.18 -2.61 18.23
C LYS A 190 -18.20 -3.91 19.01
N GLN A 191 -19.37 -4.37 19.43
CA GLN A 191 -19.52 -5.60 20.19
C GLN A 191 -19.02 -6.82 19.42
N HIS A 192 -19.33 -6.91 18.12
CA HIS A 192 -18.83 -7.97 17.26
C HIS A 192 -17.29 -7.95 17.20
N ALA A 193 -16.70 -6.79 16.91
CA ALA A 193 -15.26 -6.63 16.83
C ALA A 193 -14.55 -6.97 18.16
N SER A 194 -15.05 -6.46 19.28
CA SER A 194 -14.51 -6.74 20.62
C SER A 194 -14.68 -8.21 21.04
N SER A 195 -15.71 -8.91 20.56
CA SER A 195 -15.88 -10.34 20.84
C SER A 195 -14.83 -11.22 20.13
N GLN A 196 -14.36 -10.79 18.96
CA GLN A 196 -13.32 -11.49 18.19
C GLN A 196 -11.92 -11.11 18.66
N HIS A 197 -11.76 -9.88 19.16
CA HIS A 197 -10.50 -9.32 19.63
C HIS A 197 -10.70 -8.67 21.01
N PRO A 198 -10.75 -9.47 22.10
CA PRO A 198 -10.92 -8.95 23.45
C PRO A 198 -9.73 -8.06 23.83
N ASP A 199 -9.97 -7.07 24.70
CA ASP A 199 -8.96 -6.15 25.25
C ASP A 199 -8.26 -5.22 24.25
N VAL A 200 -8.80 -5.07 23.03
CA VAL A 200 -8.30 -4.14 22.01
C VAL A 200 -9.26 -2.96 21.84
N ALA A 201 -8.72 -1.73 21.78
CA ALA A 201 -9.53 -0.55 21.50
C ALA A 201 -10.06 -0.61 20.06
N VAL A 202 -11.39 -0.48 19.89
CA VAL A 202 -12.04 -0.54 18.57
C VAL A 202 -12.30 0.86 18.04
N ARG A 203 -11.67 1.20 16.92
CA ARG A 203 -11.97 2.35 16.07
C ARG A 203 -12.92 1.89 14.96
N VAL A 204 -14.02 2.60 14.72
CA VAL A 204 -14.97 2.23 13.64
C VAL A 204 -15.02 3.34 12.61
N ILE A 205 -14.90 2.94 11.34
CA ILE A 205 -14.96 3.83 10.18
C ILE A 205 -16.08 3.34 9.26
N GLU A 206 -17.14 4.12 9.15
CA GLU A 206 -18.29 3.84 8.30
C GLU A 206 -18.01 4.30 6.86
N ARG A 207 -18.27 3.43 5.87
CA ARG A 207 -18.44 3.77 4.46
C ARG A 207 -19.92 3.85 4.15
N GLN A 208 -20.43 5.04 3.85
CA GLN A 208 -21.80 5.19 3.35
C GLN A 208 -21.83 4.88 1.86
N THR A 209 -22.65 3.91 1.47
CA THR A 209 -22.75 3.41 0.09
C THR A 209 -23.96 3.91 -0.68
N SER A 210 -24.85 4.69 -0.05
CA SER A 210 -25.98 5.34 -0.72
C SER A 210 -25.66 6.76 -1.19
N GLY A 211 -26.22 7.13 -2.35
CA GLY A 211 -26.05 8.43 -2.98
C GLY A 211 -24.94 8.48 -4.03
N ALA A 212 -24.75 9.66 -4.63
CA ALA A 212 -23.79 9.88 -5.71
C ALA A 212 -22.32 9.96 -5.25
N GLN A 213 -22.06 10.00 -3.94
CA GLN A 213 -20.71 10.10 -3.38
C GLN A 213 -20.53 9.11 -2.22
N LEU A 214 -19.55 8.21 -2.37
CA LEU A 214 -19.07 7.36 -1.29
C LEU A 214 -18.29 8.23 -0.30
N ARG A 215 -18.67 8.20 0.97
CA ARG A 215 -18.03 9.00 2.02
C ARG A 215 -17.64 8.13 3.21
N TRP A 216 -16.50 8.47 3.80
CA TRP A 216 -15.99 7.82 5.00
C TRP A 216 -16.23 8.70 6.22
N PHE A 217 -16.67 8.07 7.31
CA PHE A 217 -16.87 8.72 8.60
C PHE A 217 -16.25 7.90 9.71
N GLU A 218 -15.40 8.51 10.51
CA GLU A 218 -14.98 7.94 11.78
C GLU A 218 -16.06 8.19 12.83
N LEU A 219 -16.40 7.14 13.58
CA LEU A 219 -17.52 7.11 14.51
C LEU A 219 -17.05 7.07 15.97
N TYR A 220 -17.58 7.97 16.78
CA TYR A 220 -17.26 8.09 18.21
C TYR A 220 -18.51 7.99 19.09
N ASP A 221 -18.37 7.33 20.23
CA ASP A 221 -19.34 7.38 21.33
C ASP A 221 -19.33 8.76 22.00
N LEU A 222 -20.51 9.32 22.26
CA LEU A 222 -20.67 10.42 23.20
C LEU A 222 -20.89 9.90 24.63
N PRO A 223 -20.38 10.60 25.65
CA PRO A 223 -20.59 10.24 27.06
C PRO A 223 -22.06 10.13 27.46
N ASP A 224 -22.93 10.93 26.84
CA ASP A 224 -24.36 11.03 27.16
C ASP A 224 -25.24 10.16 26.23
N GLY A 225 -24.63 9.29 25.42
CA GLY A 225 -25.28 8.55 24.35
C GLY A 225 -25.29 9.29 23.02
N GLY A 226 -25.42 8.55 21.92
CA GLY A 226 -25.33 9.08 20.56
C GLY A 226 -23.97 8.84 19.90
N VAL A 227 -23.99 8.72 18.57
CA VAL A 227 -22.80 8.56 17.72
C VAL A 227 -22.47 9.86 16.98
N VAL A 228 -21.24 10.34 17.15
CA VAL A 228 -20.70 11.47 16.37
C VAL A 228 -19.93 10.95 15.16
N ARG A 229 -20.08 11.67 14.05
CA ARG A 229 -19.39 11.41 12.79
C ARG A 229 -18.37 12.48 12.50
N ARG A 230 -17.15 12.07 12.24
CA ARG A 230 -16.10 12.93 11.68
C ARG A 230 -15.81 12.47 10.24
N PRO A 231 -15.90 13.35 9.24
CA PRO A 231 -15.51 12.98 7.88
C PRO A 231 -14.02 12.63 7.82
N VAL A 232 -13.68 11.58 7.07
CA VAL A 232 -12.31 11.18 6.78
C VAL A 232 -12.13 11.11 5.27
N ASP A 233 -10.98 11.57 4.76
CA ASP A 233 -10.68 11.52 3.34
C ASP A 233 -10.16 10.15 2.91
N ASP A 234 -10.53 9.74 1.70
CA ASP A 234 -10.16 8.44 1.11
C ASP A 234 -8.64 8.29 0.99
N THR A 235 -7.94 9.38 0.67
CA THR A 235 -6.47 9.40 0.54
C THR A 235 -5.79 9.07 1.87
N SER A 236 -6.19 9.69 2.97
CA SER A 236 -5.63 9.41 4.30
C SER A 236 -5.88 7.98 4.73
N LEU A 237 -7.06 7.42 4.45
CA LEU A 237 -7.36 6.03 4.78
C LEU A 237 -6.56 5.05 3.92
N LEU A 238 -6.41 5.32 2.62
CA LEU A 238 -5.55 4.51 1.76
C LEU A 238 -4.08 4.64 2.15
N ASN A 239 -3.66 5.82 2.63
CA ASN A 239 -2.34 6.08 3.19
C ASN A 239 -2.14 5.55 4.62
N GLU A 240 -3.18 5.02 5.28
CA GLU A 240 -3.07 4.41 6.62
C GLU A 240 -3.28 2.90 6.57
N TYR A 241 -4.09 2.40 5.63
CA TYR A 241 -4.50 0.98 5.54
C TYR A 241 -4.15 0.29 4.21
N GLY A 242 -3.59 1.04 3.25
CA GLY A 242 -3.16 0.52 1.96
C GLY A 242 -4.31 0.15 1.00
N PRO A 243 -3.99 -0.48 -0.15
CA PRO A 243 -4.93 -0.80 -1.22
C PRO A 243 -5.93 -1.88 -0.84
N GLN A 244 -5.73 -2.56 0.29
CA GLN A 244 -6.70 -3.50 0.86
C GLN A 244 -8.07 -2.84 1.10
N LEU A 245 -8.10 -1.52 1.29
CA LEU A 245 -9.32 -0.74 1.41
C LEU A 245 -9.96 -0.33 0.07
N LYS A 246 -9.18 -0.29 -1.04
CA LYS A 246 -9.59 0.24 -2.35
C LYS A 246 -10.84 -0.46 -2.91
N HIS A 247 -10.94 -1.77 -2.68
CA HIS A 247 -12.03 -2.62 -3.17
C HIS A 247 -13.17 -2.81 -2.16
N PHE A 248 -13.00 -2.39 -0.91
CA PHE A 248 -13.96 -2.66 0.15
C PHE A 248 -15.27 -1.89 -0.05
N GLY A 249 -16.41 -2.56 -0.20
CA GLY A 249 -17.70 -1.90 -0.38
C GLY A 249 -18.00 -1.42 -1.81
N ARG A 250 -17.18 -1.78 -2.80
CA ARG A 250 -17.58 -1.66 -4.22
C ARG A 250 -18.55 -2.80 -4.58
N ARG A 251 -19.63 -2.50 -5.31
CA ARG A 251 -20.51 -3.53 -5.89
C ARG A 251 -19.71 -4.33 -6.92
N ARG A 252 -19.72 -5.66 -6.82
CA ARG A 252 -19.09 -6.57 -7.80
C ARG A 252 -19.61 -6.39 -9.23
N ASP A 253 -20.77 -5.77 -9.40
CA ASP A 253 -21.45 -5.62 -10.69
C ASP A 253 -20.85 -4.52 -11.59
N GLN A 254 -19.86 -3.75 -11.13
CA GLN A 254 -19.22 -2.67 -11.92
C GLN A 254 -17.87 -3.05 -12.55
N GLU A 255 -17.34 -4.25 -12.32
CA GLU A 255 -16.07 -4.71 -12.92
C GLU A 255 -16.26 -5.49 -14.23
N ALA A 256 -17.49 -5.58 -14.75
CA ALA A 256 -17.83 -6.34 -15.96
C ALA A 256 -18.32 -5.47 -17.15
N THR A 257 -17.84 -4.24 -17.28
CA THR A 257 -18.11 -3.38 -18.47
C THR A 257 -16.84 -2.82 -19.05
#